data_AF-A0A9W6ZUH5-F1
#
_entry.id   AF-A0A9W6ZUH5-F1
#
_cell.length_a   1.000
_cell.length_b   1.000
_cell.length_c   1.000
_cell.angle_alpha   90.00
_cell.angle_beta   90.00
_cell.angle_gamma   90.00
#
_symmetry.space_group_name_H-M   'P 1'
#
loop_
_entity.id
_entity.type
_entity.pdbx_description
1 polymer ?
#
loop_
_entity_poly.entity_id
_entity_poly.type
_entity_poly.pdbx_seq_one_letter_code
_entity_poly.pdbx_strand_id
1 'polypeptide(L)'
;MAFPITPANKAAARETDSLLPLSQGTEPANKTSSAVTGGLSWAPTRPLLIASLLTTASLLTLYVLFPTLQAPSYTSSQFLGFGINTGGSPDLSQCPSGTLGILGLGEEASGSCYLGWRDIEKDVTKRLKIMEDAIETAYASADNSDDVLKIFVAPEFYWRGPEGAYDAMGLLQAGGEFNAISEICERLTTVVSAEKFKNYIFVFGTIIAATPKSLKEGESEKEEEDGEWLFFNFAPIMSGGKNGAKMLAPKEYVSYIDFLRPVEEGANEKLPWAFDVTDEDMNGKHHYDFDIWEKYSVYLEETLGWNLVRRNFFELMGVRFSIEICLDHAAGEAKNNFMKKGGGVIDEIKPAQISLVSSAGMMIMDSNLILADKGVVYHQDGLYNRTSNAKVRSFKPTQTINEKKHDMLLDATRSLFKIRGVEVEKEVYLWGGEKKRVKDELFSTFAYKETVLPRVSVFEKVDIAEL
;
A
#
# COMPACT_ATOMS: atom_id res chain seq x y z
N MET A 1 -1.40 -17.88 -21.88
CA MET A 1 -0.16 -18.50 -22.38
C MET A 1 0.95 -18.11 -21.42
N ALA A 2 1.53 -19.06 -20.69
CA ALA A 2 2.62 -18.78 -19.76
C ALA A 2 3.95 -18.71 -20.53
N PHE A 3 4.71 -17.62 -20.34
CA PHE A 3 6.01 -17.42 -20.97
C PHE A 3 7.09 -18.27 -20.28
N PRO A 4 8.05 -18.86 -21.02
CA PRO A 4 9.20 -19.51 -20.41
C PRO A 4 10.23 -18.47 -19.95
N ILE A 5 10.45 -18.39 -18.64
CA ILE A 5 11.51 -17.59 -18.02
C ILE A 5 12.84 -18.32 -18.20
N THR A 6 13.82 -17.68 -18.83
CA THR A 6 15.21 -18.16 -18.86
C THR A 6 16.06 -17.39 -17.84
N PRO A 7 16.92 -18.06 -17.06
CA PRO A 7 17.77 -17.38 -16.08
C PRO A 7 18.96 -16.68 -16.75
N ALA A 8 19.14 -15.40 -16.43
CA ALA A 8 20.29 -14.61 -16.87
C ALA A 8 21.57 -15.01 -16.11
N ASN A 9 22.64 -15.27 -16.86
CA ASN A 9 23.98 -15.54 -16.34
C ASN A 9 24.62 -14.26 -15.78
N LYS A 10 25.06 -14.29 -14.52
CA LYS A 10 25.88 -13.25 -13.89
C LYS A 10 27.31 -13.30 -14.43
N ALA A 11 27.79 -12.22 -15.04
CA ALA A 11 29.21 -11.97 -15.29
C ALA A 11 29.76 -11.10 -14.15
N ALA A 12 30.91 -11.50 -13.62
CA ALA A 12 31.57 -10.89 -12.47
C ALA A 12 32.28 -9.57 -12.82
N ALA A 13 32.08 -8.56 -11.98
CA ALA A 13 32.86 -7.33 -11.96
C ALA A 13 34.26 -7.58 -11.37
N ARG A 14 35.29 -6.95 -11.96
CA ARG A 14 36.64 -6.85 -11.41
C ARG A 14 37.00 -5.37 -11.28
N GLU A 15 37.25 -4.95 -10.05
CA GLU A 15 37.90 -3.68 -9.70
C GLU A 15 39.31 -3.61 -10.28
N THR A 16 39.76 -2.41 -10.66
CA THR A 16 41.13 -1.97 -10.40
C THR A 16 41.20 -0.45 -10.32
N ASP A 17 41.77 0.05 -9.23
CA ASP A 17 42.19 1.42 -9.00
C ASP A 17 43.62 1.67 -9.52
N SER A 18 43.90 2.97 -9.71
CA SER A 18 45.04 3.66 -10.34
C SER A 18 46.50 3.30 -9.96
N LEU A 19 47.46 3.48 -10.90
CA LEU A 19 48.60 4.45 -10.88
C LEU A 19 49.66 4.18 -12.01
N LEU A 20 50.30 5.26 -12.51
CA LEU A 20 51.20 5.44 -13.69
C LEU A 20 52.66 4.84 -13.57
N PRO A 21 53.64 5.11 -14.47
CA PRO A 21 53.80 4.71 -15.89
C PRO A 21 55.22 4.13 -16.24
N LEU A 22 55.45 3.84 -17.55
CA LEU A 22 56.73 3.62 -18.29
C LEU A 22 57.47 2.26 -18.17
N SER A 23 57.51 1.49 -19.28
CA SER A 23 58.75 1.23 -20.04
C SER A 23 58.49 0.42 -21.33
N GLN A 24 59.25 0.75 -22.36
CA GLN A 24 59.29 0.20 -23.72
C GLN A 24 59.77 -1.26 -23.77
N GLY A 25 59.40 -2.01 -24.83
CA GLY A 25 60.17 -3.18 -25.24
C GLY A 25 59.46 -4.24 -26.10
N THR A 26 59.59 -4.09 -27.43
CA THR A 26 59.86 -5.15 -28.43
C THR A 26 58.84 -6.29 -28.69
N GLU A 27 58.24 -6.21 -29.88
CA GLU A 27 57.90 -7.28 -30.85
C GLU A 27 59.09 -8.22 -31.20
N PRO A 28 58.96 -9.28 -32.05
CA PRO A 28 57.77 -9.94 -32.63
C PRO A 28 57.86 -11.50 -32.64
N ALA A 29 56.79 -12.20 -33.08
CA ALA A 29 56.89 -13.29 -34.09
C ALA A 29 55.55 -14.02 -34.34
N ASN A 30 55.10 -13.92 -35.59
CA ASN A 30 54.43 -14.94 -36.44
C ASN A 30 54.07 -16.31 -35.82
N LYS A 31 52.81 -16.76 -36.03
CA LYS A 31 52.53 -17.90 -36.93
C LYS A 31 51.03 -18.13 -37.21
N THR A 32 50.81 -18.33 -38.50
CA THR A 32 49.69 -18.84 -39.30
C THR A 32 48.86 -20.03 -38.79
N SER A 33 47.59 -20.01 -39.24
CA SER A 33 46.75 -21.10 -39.78
C SER A 33 46.36 -22.30 -38.91
N SER A 34 45.06 -22.57 -38.78
CA SER A 34 44.38 -23.59 -39.60
C SER A 34 42.93 -23.79 -39.13
N ALA A 35 42.01 -23.80 -40.10
CA ALA A 35 40.65 -24.27 -39.93
C ALA A 35 40.60 -25.78 -39.69
N VAL A 36 39.75 -26.23 -38.76
CA VAL A 36 39.29 -27.62 -38.69
C VAL A 36 37.79 -27.62 -38.47
N THR A 37 37.08 -28.00 -39.52
CA THR A 37 35.69 -28.43 -39.53
C THR A 37 35.59 -29.84 -38.94
N GLY A 38 34.77 -30.03 -37.91
CA GLY A 38 34.48 -31.35 -37.35
C GLY A 38 33.00 -31.47 -37.01
N GLY A 39 32.24 -32.12 -37.91
CA GLY A 39 30.83 -32.45 -37.70
C GLY A 39 30.66 -33.58 -36.69
N LEU A 40 29.68 -33.44 -35.80
CA LEU A 40 29.23 -34.49 -34.89
C LEU A 40 27.88 -35.05 -35.35
N SER A 41 27.92 -36.30 -35.80
CA SER A 41 26.75 -37.13 -36.09
C SER A 41 26.13 -37.64 -34.79
N TRP A 42 24.82 -37.42 -34.62
CA TRP A 42 24.02 -38.02 -33.56
C TRP A 42 23.59 -39.44 -33.95
N ALA A 43 23.95 -40.44 -33.13
CA ALA A 43 23.36 -41.77 -33.17
C ALA A 43 22.38 -41.92 -31.99
N PRO A 44 21.18 -42.49 -32.20
CA PRO A 44 20.20 -42.66 -31.13
C PRO A 44 20.47 -43.95 -30.33
N THR A 45 20.78 -43.81 -29.05
CA THR A 45 20.76 -44.92 -28.09
C THR A 45 19.35 -45.12 -27.53
N ARG A 46 18.84 -46.35 -27.63
CA ARG A 46 17.56 -46.81 -27.09
C ARG A 46 17.54 -46.78 -25.55
N PRO A 47 16.41 -46.45 -24.90
CA PRO A 47 16.29 -46.60 -23.45
C PRO A 47 16.00 -48.05 -23.06
N LEU A 48 16.73 -48.53 -22.06
CA LEU A 48 16.49 -49.77 -21.32
C LEU A 48 15.24 -49.58 -20.43
N LEU A 49 14.23 -50.44 -20.59
CA LEU A 49 13.15 -50.58 -19.62
C LEU A 49 13.69 -51.28 -18.36
N ILE A 50 13.81 -50.55 -17.25
CA ILE A 50 13.98 -51.12 -15.92
C ILE A 50 12.59 -51.21 -15.29
N ALA A 51 12.06 -52.42 -15.23
CA ALA A 51 10.86 -52.74 -14.47
C ALA A 51 11.21 -52.72 -12.97
N SER A 52 10.82 -51.65 -12.27
CA SER A 52 10.88 -51.59 -10.81
C SER A 52 9.63 -52.23 -10.22
N LEU A 53 9.81 -53.37 -9.54
CA LEU A 53 8.81 -53.98 -8.67
C LEU A 53 8.43 -53.01 -7.54
N LEU A 54 7.22 -52.47 -7.59
CA LEU A 54 6.58 -51.82 -6.45
C LEU A 54 5.93 -52.90 -5.58
N THR A 55 6.62 -53.29 -4.51
CA THR A 55 6.03 -54.05 -3.41
C THR A 55 5.07 -53.15 -2.66
N THR A 56 3.83 -53.61 -2.53
CA THR A 56 2.72 -53.05 -1.76
C THR A 56 3.08 -52.96 -0.27
N ALA A 57 3.70 -51.87 0.15
CA ALA A 57 3.77 -51.50 1.57
C ALA A 57 2.49 -50.71 1.90
N SER A 58 1.72 -51.26 2.83
CA SER A 58 0.48 -50.71 3.36
C SER A 58 0.60 -49.21 3.63
N LEU A 59 -0.23 -48.43 2.94
CA LEU A 59 -0.65 -47.08 3.33
C LEU A 59 -1.41 -47.18 4.67
N LEU A 60 -0.66 -47.34 5.76
CA LEU A 60 -1.16 -46.97 7.07
C LEU A 60 -1.27 -45.45 7.03
N THR A 61 -2.46 -44.95 6.74
CA THR A 61 -2.81 -43.53 6.77
C THR A 61 -2.44 -42.99 8.14
N LEU A 62 -1.25 -42.40 8.24
CA LEU A 62 -0.84 -41.60 9.38
C LEU A 62 -1.75 -40.36 9.34
N TYR A 63 -2.96 -40.49 9.87
CA TYR A 63 -3.77 -39.37 10.32
C TYR A 63 -2.98 -38.75 11.47
N VAL A 64 -1.96 -37.97 11.12
CA VAL A 64 -1.42 -36.95 12.02
C VAL A 64 -2.64 -36.10 12.32
N LEU A 65 -3.17 -36.27 13.54
CA LEU A 65 -4.15 -35.38 14.13
C LEU A 65 -3.46 -34.02 14.22
N PHE A 66 -3.44 -33.29 13.10
CA PHE A 66 -3.20 -31.87 13.14
C PHE A 66 -4.30 -31.35 14.05
N PRO A 67 -3.96 -30.79 15.24
CA PRO A 67 -4.95 -30.09 16.02
C PRO A 67 -5.60 -29.12 15.04
N THR A 68 -6.91 -29.27 14.83
CA THR A 68 -7.67 -28.27 14.09
C THR A 68 -7.38 -26.97 14.81
N LEU A 69 -6.54 -26.12 14.21
CA LEU A 69 -6.22 -24.82 14.78
C LEU A 69 -7.56 -24.11 14.88
N GLN A 70 -8.12 -24.10 16.08
CA GLN A 70 -9.35 -23.39 16.35
C GLN A 70 -9.02 -21.93 16.10
N ALA A 71 -9.73 -21.31 15.15
CA ALA A 71 -9.52 -19.90 14.85
C ALA A 71 -9.62 -19.12 16.16
N PRO A 72 -8.71 -18.15 16.39
CA PRO A 72 -8.77 -17.32 17.59
C PRO A 72 -10.17 -16.69 17.68
N SER A 73 -10.82 -16.86 18.84
CA SER A 73 -12.13 -16.28 19.09
C SER A 73 -11.96 -14.88 19.68
N TYR A 74 -11.89 -13.88 18.81
CA TYR A 74 -11.88 -12.49 19.25
C TYR A 74 -13.26 -12.10 19.78
N THR A 75 -13.29 -11.53 20.98
CA THR A 75 -14.53 -11.02 21.60
C THR A 75 -14.74 -9.54 21.23
N SER A 76 -13.64 -8.83 20.95
CA SER A 76 -13.66 -7.40 20.65
C SER A 76 -12.56 -7.03 19.65
N SER A 77 -12.73 -5.88 19.01
CA SER A 77 -11.73 -5.26 18.14
C SER A 77 -11.34 -3.88 18.65
N GLN A 78 -10.10 -3.47 18.39
CA GLN A 78 -9.57 -2.16 18.72
C GLN A 78 -9.03 -1.49 17.46
N PHE A 79 -9.47 -0.27 17.19
CA PHE A 79 -9.03 0.50 16.04
C PHE A 79 -7.81 1.36 16.37
N LEU A 80 -6.82 1.33 15.48
CA LEU A 80 -5.55 2.03 15.53
C LEU A 80 -5.39 2.83 14.22
N GLY A 81 -5.91 4.06 14.17
CA GLY A 81 -5.84 4.86 12.96
C GLY A 81 -4.53 5.64 12.86
N PHE A 82 -3.83 5.50 11.74
CA PHE A 82 -2.64 6.28 11.45
C PHE A 82 -3.01 7.53 10.65
N GLY A 83 -3.03 8.67 11.31
CA GLY A 83 -3.34 9.96 10.72
C GLY A 83 -2.12 10.63 10.13
N ILE A 84 -2.14 10.92 8.83
CA ILE A 84 -1.11 11.72 8.16
C ILE A 84 -1.73 12.40 6.94
N ASN A 85 -1.32 13.64 6.67
CA ASN A 85 -1.74 14.34 5.47
C ASN A 85 -1.11 13.72 4.21
N THR A 86 -1.94 13.14 3.33
CA THR A 86 -1.51 12.57 2.05
C THR A 86 -1.79 13.45 0.83
N GLY A 87 -2.42 14.61 1.03
CA GLY A 87 -2.77 15.57 -0.02
C GLY A 87 -1.66 16.55 -0.42
N GLY A 88 -0.56 16.59 0.33
CA GLY A 88 0.57 17.51 0.11
C GLY A 88 0.78 18.51 1.26
N SER A 89 1.94 19.16 1.26
CA SER A 89 2.25 20.26 2.18
C SER A 89 1.61 21.55 1.69
N PRO A 90 0.93 22.33 2.54
CA PRO A 90 0.50 23.70 2.21
C PRO A 90 1.64 24.71 2.21
N ASP A 91 2.81 24.32 2.72
CA ASP A 91 3.93 25.20 3.03
C ASP A 91 5.04 24.90 2.02
N LEU A 92 5.20 25.80 1.05
CA LEU A 92 6.21 25.68 0.01
C LEU A 92 7.64 25.59 0.58
N SER A 93 7.89 26.12 1.78
CA SER A 93 9.22 26.04 2.40
C SER A 93 9.59 24.63 2.85
N GLN A 94 8.59 23.75 3.00
CA GLN A 94 8.78 22.34 3.35
C GLN A 94 8.95 21.46 2.12
N CYS A 95 8.80 22.01 0.91
CA CYS A 95 9.06 21.26 -0.30
C CYS A 95 10.54 20.89 -0.37
N PRO A 96 10.86 19.62 -0.61
CA PRO A 96 12.23 19.24 -0.93
C PRO A 96 12.75 20.12 -2.08
N SER A 97 13.97 20.63 -1.96
CA SER A 97 14.59 21.45 -2.99
C SER A 97 14.52 20.72 -4.34
N GLY A 98 13.87 21.33 -5.33
CA GLY A 98 13.66 20.72 -6.63
C GLY A 98 12.30 20.05 -6.81
N THR A 99 11.42 19.92 -5.82
CA THR A 99 10.03 19.48 -6.05
C THR A 99 9.25 20.60 -6.74
N LEU A 100 9.54 20.78 -8.03
CA LEU A 100 8.90 21.77 -8.89
C LEU A 100 7.43 21.40 -9.01
N GLY A 101 6.61 22.20 -8.35
CA GLY A 101 5.24 22.44 -8.71
C GLY A 101 4.42 21.21 -9.07
N ILE A 102 4.14 20.37 -8.09
CA ILE A 102 2.98 19.50 -8.17
C ILE A 102 1.95 20.10 -7.23
N LEU A 103 0.87 20.63 -7.78
CA LEU A 103 -0.22 21.16 -6.96
C LEU A 103 -0.77 20.01 -6.12
N GLY A 104 -0.79 20.20 -4.80
CA GLY A 104 -1.61 19.40 -3.92
C GLY A 104 -3.08 19.54 -4.30
N LEU A 105 -3.90 18.63 -3.76
CA LEU A 105 -5.30 18.51 -4.14
C LEU A 105 -6.08 19.82 -3.91
N GLY A 106 -6.48 20.51 -5.00
CA GLY A 106 -7.39 21.67 -4.98
C GLY A 106 -7.06 22.75 -6.02
N GLU A 107 -8.08 23.24 -6.74
CA GLU A 107 -7.97 24.32 -7.76
C GLU A 107 -7.43 25.65 -7.20
N GLU A 108 -7.53 25.88 -5.89
CA GLU A 108 -7.05 27.10 -5.24
C GLU A 108 -5.66 26.97 -4.60
N ALA A 109 -5.05 25.77 -4.63
CA ALA A 109 -3.83 25.46 -3.88
C ALA A 109 -2.54 25.95 -4.55
N SER A 110 -2.55 27.19 -5.03
CA SER A 110 -1.35 27.96 -5.41
C SER A 110 -0.42 28.10 -4.19
N GLY A 111 0.41 27.09 -3.95
CA GLY A 111 1.29 27.05 -2.79
C GLY A 111 1.42 25.71 -2.07
N SER A 112 0.82 24.64 -2.58
CA SER A 112 1.05 23.30 -2.03
C SER A 112 2.03 22.48 -2.88
N CYS A 113 2.78 21.59 -2.24
CA CYS A 113 3.63 20.64 -2.93
C CYS A 113 3.49 19.22 -2.37
N TYR A 114 3.71 18.24 -3.24
CA TYR A 114 3.74 16.86 -2.80
C TYR A 114 5.00 16.55 -1.97
N LEU A 115 4.84 15.80 -0.87
CA LEU A 115 5.89 15.54 0.12
C LEU A 115 6.84 14.36 -0.23
N GLY A 116 6.77 13.85 -1.45
CA GLY A 116 7.64 12.76 -1.89
C GLY A 116 9.08 13.19 -2.19
N TRP A 117 10.04 12.28 -1.97
CA TRP A 117 11.42 12.44 -2.40
C TRP A 117 11.59 11.97 -3.84
N ARG A 118 12.22 12.78 -4.70
CA ARG A 118 12.48 12.43 -6.11
C ARG A 118 13.26 11.13 -6.30
N ASP A 119 14.21 10.88 -5.40
CA ASP A 119 14.90 9.59 -5.32
C ASP A 119 13.94 8.55 -4.75
N ILE A 120 13.49 7.61 -5.60
CA ILE A 120 12.45 6.64 -5.29
C ILE A 120 12.87 5.71 -4.14
N GLU A 121 14.10 5.23 -4.13
CA GLU A 121 14.61 4.36 -3.06
C GLU A 121 14.61 5.10 -1.71
N LYS A 122 15.03 6.36 -1.74
CA LYS A 122 14.98 7.23 -0.56
C LYS A 122 13.55 7.53 -0.12
N ASP A 123 12.62 7.77 -1.03
CA ASP A 123 11.20 8.00 -0.71
C ASP A 123 10.60 6.79 0.02
N VAL A 124 10.73 5.61 -0.58
CA VAL A 124 10.27 4.34 -0.03
C VAL A 124 10.90 4.09 1.34
N THR A 125 12.22 4.23 1.46
CA THR A 125 12.94 4.00 2.72
C THR A 125 12.46 4.94 3.83
N LYS A 126 12.20 6.22 3.53
CA LYS A 126 11.73 7.19 4.53
C LYS A 126 10.28 6.95 4.94
N ARG A 127 9.40 6.63 3.99
CA ARG A 127 8.00 6.28 4.28
C ARG A 127 7.86 4.97 5.04
N LEU A 128 8.69 3.96 4.73
CA LEU A 128 8.78 2.73 5.51
C LEU A 128 9.15 3.02 6.95
N LYS A 129 10.16 3.87 7.18
CA LYS A 129 10.56 4.22 8.54
C LYS A 129 9.43 4.91 9.33
N ILE A 130 8.71 5.84 8.71
CA ILE A 130 7.55 6.50 9.33
C ILE A 130 6.45 5.47 9.68
N MET A 131 6.17 4.55 8.76
CA MET A 131 5.17 3.49 8.96
C MET A 131 5.58 2.54 10.10
N GLU A 132 6.84 2.10 10.14
CA GLU A 132 7.40 1.30 11.22
C GLU A 132 7.22 1.99 12.59
N ASP A 133 7.58 3.27 12.68
CA ASP A 133 7.43 4.05 13.92
C ASP A 133 5.95 4.18 14.34
N ALA A 134 5.04 4.35 13.38
CA ALA A 134 3.60 4.40 13.64
C ALA A 134 3.07 3.05 14.16
N ILE A 135 3.47 1.94 13.57
CA ILE A 135 3.09 0.59 14.00
C ILE A 135 3.56 0.31 15.42
N GLU A 136 4.82 0.61 15.73
CA GLU A 136 5.38 0.42 17.08
C GLU A 136 4.68 1.31 18.13
N THR A 137 4.36 2.54 17.75
CA THR A 137 3.60 3.46 18.61
C THR A 137 2.19 2.94 18.88
N ALA A 138 1.53 2.42 17.84
CA ALA A 138 0.21 1.81 17.95
C ALA A 138 0.25 0.59 18.87
N TYR A 139 1.25 -0.28 18.72
CA TYR A 139 1.46 -1.45 19.56
C TYR A 139 1.65 -1.09 21.04
N ALA A 140 2.50 -0.10 21.32
CA ALA A 140 2.78 0.34 22.69
C ALA A 140 1.55 0.92 23.41
N SER A 141 0.58 1.42 22.65
CA SER A 141 -0.62 2.09 23.18
C SER A 141 -1.88 1.20 23.15
N ALA A 142 -1.84 0.07 22.44
CA ALA A 142 -2.98 -0.83 22.26
C ALA A 142 -3.18 -1.79 23.43
N ASP A 143 -4.40 -2.35 23.52
CA ASP A 143 -4.70 -3.48 24.40
C ASP A 143 -4.17 -4.78 23.79
N ASN A 144 -3.05 -5.25 24.31
CA ASN A 144 -2.36 -6.43 23.79
C ASN A 144 -2.96 -7.77 24.24
N SER A 145 -4.17 -7.79 24.84
CA SER A 145 -4.85 -9.03 25.21
C SER A 145 -5.13 -9.92 23.99
N ASP A 146 -5.04 -11.24 24.17
CA ASP A 146 -5.15 -12.23 23.09
C ASP A 146 -6.59 -12.36 22.53
N ASP A 147 -7.60 -11.91 23.27
CA ASP A 147 -9.02 -11.90 22.88
C ASP A 147 -9.44 -10.62 22.13
N VAL A 148 -8.51 -9.69 21.90
CA VAL A 148 -8.74 -8.41 21.23
C VAL A 148 -8.04 -8.40 19.87
N LEU A 149 -8.80 -8.21 18.80
CA LEU A 149 -8.27 -8.02 17.45
C LEU A 149 -7.88 -6.56 17.23
N LYS A 150 -6.61 -6.29 16.95
CA LYS A 150 -6.11 -4.93 16.70
C LYS A 150 -6.13 -4.66 15.21
N ILE A 151 -6.68 -3.52 14.81
CA ILE A 151 -6.81 -3.15 13.39
C ILE A 151 -6.15 -1.81 13.17
N PHE A 152 -5.01 -1.84 12.50
CA PHE A 152 -4.26 -0.65 12.09
C PHE A 152 -4.67 -0.24 10.68
N VAL A 153 -5.04 1.02 10.48
CA VAL A 153 -5.39 1.54 9.14
C VAL A 153 -4.66 2.85 8.90
N ALA A 154 -3.90 2.91 7.83
CA ALA A 154 -3.34 4.12 7.25
C ALA A 154 -4.20 4.64 6.09
N PRO A 155 -4.12 5.93 5.74
CA PRO A 155 -5.01 6.55 4.76
C PRO A 155 -4.64 6.20 3.32
N GLU A 156 -5.56 6.50 2.42
CA GLU A 156 -5.29 6.44 0.98
C GLU A 156 -4.13 7.38 0.61
N PHE A 157 -3.37 7.00 -0.42
CA PHE A 157 -2.23 7.73 -0.99
C PHE A 157 -1.00 7.80 -0.11
N TYR A 158 -0.94 7.04 0.99
CA TYR A 158 0.28 6.99 1.79
C TYR A 158 1.49 6.54 0.95
N TRP A 159 1.29 5.61 0.01
CA TRP A 159 2.32 5.15 -0.93
C TRP A 159 2.06 5.70 -2.34
N ARG A 160 1.93 7.01 -2.45
CA ARG A 160 1.96 7.72 -3.73
C ARG A 160 3.40 8.13 -4.05
N GLY A 161 3.91 7.76 -5.21
CA GLY A 161 5.27 8.12 -5.63
C GLY A 161 5.46 9.63 -5.75
N PRO A 162 6.71 10.14 -5.70
CA PRO A 162 7.02 11.57 -5.78
C PRO A 162 6.48 12.27 -7.03
N GLU A 163 6.22 11.51 -8.08
CA GLU A 163 5.69 12.00 -9.32
C GLU A 163 4.25 11.53 -9.60
N GLY A 164 3.60 10.90 -8.62
CA GLY A 164 2.17 10.52 -8.65
C GLY A 164 1.92 9.02 -8.60
N ALA A 165 2.87 8.20 -9.07
CA ALA A 165 2.79 6.74 -9.01
C ALA A 165 4.19 6.14 -8.85
N TYR A 166 4.25 4.89 -8.40
CA TYR A 166 5.42 4.05 -8.55
C TYR A 166 5.34 3.20 -9.81
N ASP A 167 6.48 2.83 -10.38
CA ASP A 167 6.52 1.91 -11.50
C ASP A 167 6.05 0.49 -11.09
N ALA A 168 4.98 0.02 -11.73
CA ALA A 168 4.40 -1.30 -11.52
C ALA A 168 5.21 -2.43 -12.16
N MET A 169 6.17 -2.12 -13.05
CA MET A 169 6.87 -3.12 -13.84
C MET A 169 7.60 -4.17 -13.01
N GLY A 170 8.27 -3.77 -11.94
CA GLY A 170 8.97 -4.72 -11.07
C GLY A 170 8.06 -5.51 -10.12
N LEU A 171 6.75 -5.19 -10.02
CA LEU A 171 5.78 -6.10 -9.44
C LEU A 171 5.48 -7.27 -10.40
N LEU A 172 5.55 -7.00 -11.71
CA LEU A 172 5.15 -7.94 -12.77
C LEU A 172 6.33 -8.72 -13.36
N GLN A 173 7.56 -8.29 -13.11
CA GLN A 173 8.78 -8.92 -13.62
C GLN A 173 9.65 -9.43 -12.48
N ALA A 174 9.93 -10.75 -12.49
CA ALA A 174 10.83 -11.36 -11.52
C ALA A 174 12.29 -11.13 -11.90
N GLY A 175 13.03 -10.46 -11.01
CA GLY A 175 14.47 -10.21 -11.15
C GLY A 175 14.78 -8.90 -11.88
N GLY A 176 15.53 -8.02 -11.23
CA GLY A 176 15.87 -6.70 -11.76
C GLY A 176 16.51 -5.80 -10.70
N GLU A 177 16.71 -4.53 -11.06
CA GLU A 177 17.09 -3.46 -10.14
C GLU A 177 15.99 -3.19 -9.10
N PHE A 178 16.21 -2.22 -8.21
CA PHE A 178 15.27 -1.84 -7.15
C PHE A 178 13.85 -1.61 -7.70
N ASN A 179 12.85 -2.29 -7.11
CA ASN A 179 11.43 -2.01 -7.37
C ASN A 179 10.74 -1.52 -6.09
N ALA A 180 10.18 -0.32 -6.16
CA ALA A 180 9.54 0.33 -5.02
C ALA A 180 8.40 -0.49 -4.41
N ILE A 181 7.52 -1.06 -5.24
CA ILE A 181 6.33 -1.78 -4.77
C ILE A 181 6.75 -3.08 -4.08
N SER A 182 7.66 -3.84 -4.69
CA SER A 182 8.19 -5.07 -4.09
C SER A 182 8.90 -4.78 -2.77
N GLU A 183 9.76 -3.76 -2.71
CA GLU A 183 10.43 -3.35 -1.45
C GLU A 183 9.40 -2.96 -0.37
N ILE A 184 8.40 -2.13 -0.71
CA ILE A 184 7.32 -1.75 0.22
C ILE A 184 6.65 -3.01 0.77
N CYS A 185 6.20 -3.90 -0.10
CA CYS A 185 5.47 -5.12 0.26
C CYS A 185 6.31 -6.09 1.12
N GLU A 186 7.57 -6.32 0.76
CA GLU A 186 8.48 -7.21 1.50
C GLU A 186 8.86 -6.66 2.87
N ARG A 187 9.16 -5.35 2.93
CA ARG A 187 9.51 -4.68 4.19
C ARG A 187 8.33 -4.63 5.14
N LEU A 188 7.14 -4.27 4.67
CA LEU A 188 5.94 -4.29 5.50
C LEU A 188 5.64 -5.68 6.03
N THR A 189 5.76 -6.72 5.19
CA THR A 189 5.62 -8.12 5.63
C THR A 189 6.62 -8.45 6.74
N THR A 190 7.88 -8.05 6.56
CA THR A 190 8.95 -8.28 7.55
C THR A 190 8.63 -7.60 8.87
N VAL A 191 8.21 -6.33 8.83
CA VAL A 191 7.90 -5.52 10.03
C VAL A 191 6.80 -6.17 10.86
N VAL A 192 5.73 -6.65 10.22
CA VAL A 192 4.57 -7.21 10.94
C VAL A 192 4.68 -8.72 11.20
N SER A 193 5.74 -9.38 10.75
CA SER A 193 5.96 -10.81 10.97
C SER A 193 6.30 -11.18 12.42
N ALA A 194 6.59 -10.20 13.28
CA ALA A 194 6.90 -10.44 14.68
C ALA A 194 5.71 -11.01 15.46
N GLU A 195 5.97 -11.96 16.37
CA GLU A 195 4.94 -12.66 17.16
C GLU A 195 4.02 -11.72 17.96
N LYS A 196 4.56 -10.56 18.40
CA LYS A 196 3.78 -9.55 19.11
C LYS A 196 2.59 -9.01 18.29
N PHE A 197 2.63 -9.15 16.96
CA PHE A 197 1.58 -8.72 16.05
C PHE A 197 0.61 -9.84 15.65
N LYS A 198 0.69 -11.05 16.24
CA LYS A 198 -0.18 -12.19 15.87
C LYS A 198 -1.70 -11.92 15.93
N ASN A 199 -2.12 -10.92 16.71
CA ASN A 199 -3.52 -10.48 16.87
C ASN A 199 -3.80 -9.14 16.18
N TYR A 200 -3.05 -8.81 15.13
CA TYR A 200 -3.17 -7.56 14.39
C TYR A 200 -3.54 -7.81 12.93
N ILE A 201 -4.35 -6.92 12.38
CA ILE A 201 -4.55 -6.71 10.95
C ILE A 201 -4.06 -5.30 10.62
N PHE A 202 -3.35 -5.16 9.51
CA PHE A 202 -2.81 -3.91 9.02
C PHE A 202 -3.34 -3.63 7.63
N VAL A 203 -3.90 -2.43 7.44
CA VAL A 203 -4.18 -1.82 6.13
C VAL A 203 -3.20 -0.67 5.98
N PHE A 204 -2.20 -0.81 5.13
CA PHE A 204 -1.07 0.12 5.06
C PHE A 204 -1.34 1.38 4.22
N GLY A 205 -2.61 1.77 4.09
CA GLY A 205 -3.01 2.79 3.13
C GLY A 205 -2.97 2.22 1.73
N THR A 206 -2.85 3.09 0.73
CA THR A 206 -2.84 2.65 -0.67
C THR A 206 -1.57 3.01 -1.41
N ILE A 207 -1.23 2.13 -2.36
CA ILE A 207 -0.17 2.29 -3.34
C ILE A 207 -0.77 2.76 -4.66
N ILE A 208 -0.22 3.85 -5.19
CA ILE A 208 -0.47 4.25 -6.59
C ILE A 208 0.65 3.71 -7.44
N ALA A 209 0.30 2.91 -8.43
CA ALA A 209 1.22 2.30 -9.35
C ALA A 209 0.84 2.63 -10.79
N ALA A 210 1.83 2.66 -11.69
CA ALA A 210 1.61 2.91 -13.11
C ALA A 210 2.42 1.96 -13.98
N THR A 211 1.90 1.61 -15.16
CA THR A 211 2.61 0.86 -16.20
C THR A 211 2.26 1.42 -17.59
N PRO A 212 3.17 1.37 -18.57
CA PRO A 212 2.82 1.66 -19.96
C PRO A 212 1.71 0.74 -20.46
N LYS A 213 0.75 1.28 -21.23
CA LYS A 213 -0.36 0.50 -21.79
C LYS A 213 0.07 -0.52 -22.83
N SER A 214 1.12 -0.22 -23.59
CA SER A 214 1.69 -1.07 -24.65
C SER A 214 2.02 -2.50 -24.17
N LEU A 215 2.34 -2.66 -22.88
CA LEU A 215 2.68 -3.96 -22.30
C LEU A 215 1.49 -4.90 -22.11
N LYS A 216 0.25 -4.41 -22.27
CA LYS A 216 -0.93 -5.27 -22.14
C LYS A 216 -1.12 -6.23 -23.27
N GLU A 217 -0.84 -5.78 -24.49
CA GLU A 217 -1.45 -6.37 -25.68
C GLU A 217 -0.57 -7.44 -26.33
N GLY A 218 0.66 -7.63 -25.85
CA GLY A 218 1.60 -8.57 -26.48
C GLY A 218 1.85 -8.24 -27.96
N GLU A 219 1.47 -7.03 -28.37
CA GLU A 219 1.61 -6.55 -29.73
C GLU A 219 3.04 -6.08 -29.91
N SER A 220 3.69 -6.63 -30.93
CA SER A 220 5.06 -6.34 -31.31
C SER A 220 5.21 -4.86 -31.65
N GLU A 221 5.95 -4.10 -30.83
CA GLU A 221 6.66 -2.84 -31.12
C GLU A 221 6.11 -1.95 -32.26
N LYS A 222 4.79 -1.86 -32.42
CA LYS A 222 4.22 -0.87 -33.34
C LYS A 222 4.29 0.43 -32.60
N GLU A 223 4.94 1.38 -33.28
CA GLU A 223 5.30 2.72 -32.84
C GLU A 223 4.40 3.21 -31.71
N GLU A 224 5.03 3.44 -30.55
CA GLU A 224 4.44 4.00 -29.33
C GLU A 224 3.64 5.26 -29.70
N GLU A 225 2.35 5.11 -29.97
CA GLU A 225 1.43 6.24 -30.00
C GLU A 225 1.41 6.80 -28.56
N ASP A 226 2.16 7.89 -28.38
CA ASP A 226 2.23 8.79 -27.24
C ASP A 226 1.73 8.23 -25.88
N GLY A 227 2.62 7.58 -25.14
CA GLY A 227 2.68 7.73 -23.67
C GLY A 227 1.44 7.38 -22.85
N GLU A 228 0.55 6.48 -23.32
CA GLU A 228 -0.61 6.09 -22.52
C GLU A 228 -0.19 5.21 -21.32
N TRP A 229 -0.49 5.68 -20.12
CA TRP A 229 -0.26 4.97 -18.87
C TRP A 229 -1.54 4.36 -18.32
N LEU A 230 -1.37 3.24 -17.64
CA LEU A 230 -2.39 2.60 -16.84
C LEU A 230 -2.03 2.74 -15.38
N PHE A 231 -3.02 3.06 -14.58
CA PHE A 231 -2.84 3.31 -13.17
C PHE A 231 -3.59 2.29 -12.33
N PHE A 232 -3.07 2.08 -11.13
CA PHE A 232 -3.62 1.18 -10.15
C PHE A 232 -3.57 1.86 -8.79
N ASN A 233 -4.65 1.75 -8.03
CA ASN A 233 -4.70 2.14 -6.63
C ASN A 233 -5.19 0.95 -5.83
N PHE A 234 -4.40 0.49 -4.87
CA PHE A 234 -4.71 -0.70 -4.10
C PHE A 234 -4.14 -0.64 -2.68
N ALA A 235 -4.80 -1.30 -1.74
CA ALA A 235 -4.39 -1.39 -0.36
C ALA A 235 -3.73 -2.75 -0.06
N PRO A 236 -2.46 -2.77 0.38
CA PRO A 236 -1.88 -3.95 1.01
C PRO A 236 -2.49 -4.19 2.39
N ILE A 237 -2.99 -5.42 2.59
CA ILE A 237 -3.57 -5.89 3.84
C ILE A 237 -2.75 -7.08 4.35
N MET A 238 -2.38 -7.07 5.63
CA MET A 238 -1.65 -8.19 6.23
C MET A 238 -2.20 -8.51 7.62
N SER A 239 -2.28 -9.79 7.99
CA SER A 239 -2.30 -10.16 9.40
C SER A 239 -0.87 -10.23 9.93
N GLY A 240 -0.65 -9.88 11.20
CA GLY A 240 0.67 -9.98 11.80
C GLY A 240 1.06 -11.41 12.20
N GLY A 241 2.30 -11.55 12.65
CA GLY A 241 2.92 -12.84 13.00
C GLY A 241 3.60 -13.53 11.81
N LYS A 242 4.38 -14.57 12.11
CA LYS A 242 5.35 -15.17 11.16
C LYS A 242 4.72 -15.69 9.87
N ASN A 243 3.47 -16.14 9.94
CA ASN A 243 2.70 -16.70 8.82
C ASN A 243 1.47 -15.85 8.53
N GLY A 244 1.59 -14.54 8.70
CA GLY A 244 0.53 -13.59 8.40
C GLY A 244 -0.01 -13.77 6.98
N ALA A 245 -1.33 -13.77 6.83
CA ALA A 245 -1.95 -13.73 5.52
C ALA A 245 -1.66 -12.38 4.87
N LYS A 246 -1.50 -12.39 3.55
CA LYS A 246 -1.26 -11.19 2.73
C LYS A 246 -2.38 -11.07 1.71
N MET A 247 -2.93 -9.87 1.57
CA MET A 247 -4.01 -9.59 0.63
C MET A 247 -3.80 -8.23 -0.05
N LEU A 248 -4.29 -8.09 -1.27
CA LEU A 248 -4.37 -6.83 -2.00
C LEU A 248 -5.84 -6.48 -2.22
N ALA A 249 -6.26 -5.29 -1.82
CA ALA A 249 -7.58 -4.77 -2.12
C ALA A 249 -7.48 -3.69 -3.21
N PRO A 250 -7.88 -3.98 -4.46
CA PRO A 250 -7.90 -2.98 -5.51
C PRO A 250 -9.02 -1.98 -5.28
N LYS A 251 -8.79 -0.73 -5.67
CA LYS A 251 -9.81 0.31 -5.80
C LYS A 251 -10.58 0.11 -7.10
N GLU A 252 -11.89 0.30 -7.07
CA GLU A 252 -12.77 0.11 -8.24
C GLU A 252 -13.17 1.42 -8.92
N TYR A 253 -13.13 2.56 -8.20
CA TYR A 253 -13.49 3.86 -8.74
C TYR A 253 -12.31 4.81 -8.77
N VAL A 254 -12.00 5.34 -9.96
CA VAL A 254 -10.97 6.36 -10.13
C VAL A 254 -11.50 7.71 -9.66
N SER A 255 -10.72 8.42 -8.87
CA SER A 255 -10.99 9.81 -8.51
C SER A 255 -9.94 10.72 -9.14
N TYR A 256 -10.33 11.94 -9.51
CA TYR A 256 -9.38 12.91 -10.07
C TYR A 256 -8.20 13.18 -9.12
N ILE A 257 -8.44 13.06 -7.81
CA ILE A 257 -7.42 13.26 -6.78
C ILE A 257 -6.39 12.13 -6.73
N ASP A 258 -6.61 10.99 -7.39
CA ASP A 258 -5.62 9.91 -7.51
C ASP A 258 -4.34 10.40 -8.17
N PHE A 259 -4.46 11.38 -9.06
CA PHE A 259 -3.37 11.89 -9.89
C PHE A 259 -2.80 13.21 -9.33
N LEU A 260 -1.50 13.39 -9.55
CA LEU A 260 -0.81 14.64 -9.29
C LEU A 260 -0.90 15.53 -10.53
N ARG A 261 -1.24 16.81 -10.34
CA ARG A 261 -1.28 17.79 -11.43
C ARG A 261 0.06 18.51 -11.55
N PRO A 262 0.61 18.66 -12.76
CA PRO A 262 1.76 19.54 -12.94
C PRO A 262 1.34 20.99 -12.68
N VAL A 263 2.20 21.80 -12.06
CA VAL A 263 2.01 23.26 -12.02
C VAL A 263 2.19 23.78 -13.42
N GLU A 264 1.10 24.30 -13.98
CA GLU A 264 1.09 24.97 -15.25
C GLU A 264 1.99 26.22 -15.22
N GLU A 265 2.56 26.53 -16.39
CA GLU A 265 3.48 27.63 -16.74
C GLU A 265 4.98 27.39 -16.47
N GLY A 266 5.65 26.84 -17.50
CA GLY A 266 7.09 27.02 -17.73
C GLY A 266 7.96 25.76 -17.60
N ALA A 267 7.43 24.67 -17.07
CA ALA A 267 8.10 23.37 -17.12
C ALA A 267 7.90 22.75 -18.51
N ASN A 268 8.87 22.95 -19.41
CA ASN A 268 8.88 22.31 -20.74
C ASN A 268 9.03 20.77 -20.68
N GLU A 269 9.20 20.20 -19.49
CA GLU A 269 9.23 18.75 -19.28
C GLU A 269 7.84 18.27 -18.87
N LYS A 270 7.13 17.65 -19.82
CA LYS A 270 5.98 16.81 -19.50
C LYS A 270 6.48 15.71 -18.55
N LEU A 271 6.04 15.73 -17.30
CA LEU A 271 6.22 14.58 -16.41
C LEU A 271 5.51 13.39 -17.09
N PRO A 272 6.16 12.22 -17.23
CA PRO A 272 5.66 11.14 -18.06
C PRO A 272 4.23 10.69 -17.71
N TRP A 273 3.84 10.85 -16.44
CA TRP A 273 2.55 10.44 -15.86
C TRP A 273 1.77 11.59 -15.21
N ALA A 274 2.20 12.85 -15.34
CA ALA A 274 1.37 13.95 -14.86
C ALA A 274 0.22 14.15 -15.84
N PHE A 275 -0.98 13.84 -15.37
CA PHE A 275 -2.15 13.77 -16.23
C PHE A 275 -2.78 15.15 -16.36
N ASP A 276 -2.94 15.60 -17.61
CA ASP A 276 -3.77 16.74 -17.95
C ASP A 276 -5.22 16.25 -17.95
N VAL A 277 -5.84 16.23 -16.77
CA VAL A 277 -7.26 15.84 -16.62
C VAL A 277 -8.08 16.95 -17.25
N THR A 278 -8.32 16.89 -18.55
CA THR A 278 -9.34 17.73 -19.17
C THR A 278 -10.71 17.36 -18.61
N ASP A 279 -11.62 18.34 -18.55
CA ASP A 279 -12.95 18.17 -17.94
C ASP A 279 -13.77 17.01 -18.55
N GLU A 280 -13.45 16.56 -19.76
CA GLU A 280 -14.16 15.49 -20.46
C GLU A 280 -13.79 14.08 -19.96
N ASP A 281 -12.59 13.90 -19.36
CA ASP A 281 -12.08 12.61 -18.87
C ASP A 281 -12.18 12.44 -17.35
N MET A 282 -12.90 13.33 -16.65
CA MET A 282 -13.02 13.33 -15.18
C MET A 282 -13.53 12.03 -14.55
N ASN A 283 -14.13 11.13 -15.33
CA ASN A 283 -14.58 9.84 -14.82
C ASN A 283 -13.43 8.82 -14.69
N GLY A 284 -12.24 9.07 -15.24
CA GLY A 284 -11.03 8.27 -15.05
C GLY A 284 -11.11 6.80 -15.50
N LYS A 285 -12.26 6.34 -15.99
CA LYS A 285 -12.59 4.92 -16.24
C LYS A 285 -11.69 4.26 -17.27
N HIS A 286 -11.06 5.04 -18.14
CA HIS A 286 -10.16 4.52 -19.17
C HIS A 286 -8.72 4.31 -18.67
N HIS A 287 -8.38 4.84 -17.48
CA HIS A 287 -7.01 4.81 -16.96
C HIS A 287 -6.75 3.69 -15.97
N TYR A 288 -7.78 3.18 -15.31
CA TYR A 288 -7.66 1.99 -14.48
C TYR A 288 -8.06 0.79 -15.31
N ASP A 289 -7.23 -0.24 -15.25
CA ASP A 289 -7.61 -1.54 -15.75
C ASP A 289 -7.94 -2.46 -14.60
N PHE A 290 -9.24 -2.71 -14.45
CA PHE A 290 -9.75 -3.62 -13.45
C PHE A 290 -9.51 -5.09 -13.82
N ASP A 291 -9.44 -5.42 -15.11
CA ASP A 291 -9.22 -6.78 -15.59
C ASP A 291 -7.77 -7.24 -15.37
N ILE A 292 -6.85 -6.28 -15.19
CA ILE A 292 -5.44 -6.58 -14.94
C ILE A 292 -5.25 -7.39 -13.66
N TRP A 293 -6.06 -7.11 -12.63
CA TRP A 293 -5.95 -7.78 -11.34
C TRP A 293 -6.29 -9.24 -11.46
N GLU A 294 -7.31 -9.57 -12.26
CA GLU A 294 -7.65 -10.95 -12.54
C GLU A 294 -6.60 -11.62 -13.42
N LYS A 295 -6.03 -10.90 -14.41
CA LYS A 295 -4.93 -11.38 -15.25
C LYS A 295 -3.69 -11.77 -14.43
N TYR A 296 -3.35 -11.01 -13.40
CA TYR A 296 -2.20 -11.28 -12.53
C TYR A 296 -2.55 -12.04 -11.24
N SER A 297 -3.83 -12.33 -10.99
CA SER A 297 -4.27 -13.00 -9.75
C SER A 297 -3.51 -14.29 -9.49
N VAL A 298 -3.35 -15.14 -10.51
CA VAL A 298 -2.59 -16.39 -10.42
C VAL A 298 -1.14 -16.14 -10.02
N TYR A 299 -0.48 -15.14 -10.60
CA TYR A 299 0.90 -14.81 -10.25
C TYR A 299 1.00 -14.28 -8.81
N LEU A 300 0.11 -13.36 -8.43
CA LEU A 300 0.04 -12.80 -7.09
C LEU A 300 -0.21 -13.91 -6.05
N GLU A 301 -1.19 -14.79 -6.28
CA GLU A 301 -1.63 -15.82 -5.35
C GLU A 301 -0.65 -17.00 -5.30
N GLU A 302 -0.26 -17.56 -6.44
CA GLU A 302 0.56 -18.78 -6.49
C GLU A 302 2.06 -18.51 -6.36
N THR A 303 2.54 -17.37 -6.87
CA THR A 303 3.98 -17.06 -6.84
C THR A 303 4.36 -16.19 -5.65
N LEU A 304 3.59 -15.13 -5.38
CA LEU A 304 3.91 -14.19 -4.32
C LEU A 304 3.17 -14.48 -3.01
N GLY A 305 2.14 -15.35 -3.02
CA GLY A 305 1.33 -15.68 -1.84
C GLY A 305 0.44 -14.53 -1.38
N TRP A 306 0.02 -13.65 -2.29
CA TRP A 306 -0.89 -12.54 -2.04
C TRP A 306 -2.29 -12.86 -2.56
N ASN A 307 -3.28 -12.82 -1.68
CA ASN A 307 -4.67 -13.07 -2.05
C ASN A 307 -5.33 -11.79 -2.56
N LEU A 308 -6.04 -11.85 -3.67
CA LEU A 308 -6.82 -10.70 -4.13
C LEU A 308 -8.14 -10.62 -3.36
N VAL A 309 -8.41 -9.48 -2.72
CA VAL A 309 -9.73 -9.17 -2.17
C VAL A 309 -10.67 -8.91 -3.33
N ARG A 310 -11.71 -9.72 -3.44
CA ARG A 310 -12.70 -9.62 -4.51
C ARG A 310 -13.99 -9.08 -3.93
N ARG A 311 -14.69 -8.24 -4.70
CA ARG A 311 -16.00 -7.68 -4.32
C ARG A 311 -15.97 -6.92 -3.00
N ASN A 312 -14.82 -6.37 -2.61
CA ASN A 312 -14.61 -5.68 -1.34
C ASN A 312 -14.77 -6.52 -0.07
N PHE A 313 -15.00 -7.84 -0.13
CA PHE A 313 -15.19 -8.68 1.07
C PHE A 313 -14.04 -9.68 1.25
N PHE A 314 -13.66 -9.91 2.50
CA PHE A 314 -12.70 -10.95 2.86
C PHE A 314 -12.95 -11.47 4.28
N GLU A 315 -12.44 -12.66 4.57
CA GLU A 315 -12.44 -13.21 5.92
C GLU A 315 -10.99 -13.40 6.37
N LEU A 316 -10.65 -12.88 7.54
CA LEU A 316 -9.32 -12.97 8.09
C LEU A 316 -9.41 -13.19 9.60
N MET A 317 -8.70 -14.21 10.08
CA MET A 317 -8.64 -14.55 11.51
C MET A 317 -10.03 -14.78 12.14
N GLY A 318 -10.94 -15.41 11.38
CA GLY A 318 -12.31 -15.72 11.81
C GLY A 318 -13.26 -14.53 11.87
N VAL A 319 -12.87 -13.37 11.32
CA VAL A 319 -13.70 -12.16 11.26
C VAL A 319 -13.94 -11.78 9.80
N ARG A 320 -15.19 -11.42 9.48
CA ARG A 320 -15.62 -10.97 8.15
C ARG A 320 -15.43 -9.47 8.01
N PHE A 321 -14.77 -9.07 6.94
CA PHE A 321 -14.46 -7.68 6.63
C PHE A 321 -15.08 -7.25 5.31
N SER A 322 -15.39 -5.95 5.22
CA SER A 322 -15.43 -5.23 3.95
C SER A 322 -14.33 -4.17 3.92
N ILE A 323 -13.83 -3.83 2.74
CA ILE A 323 -12.88 -2.72 2.55
C ILE A 323 -13.22 -1.89 1.32
N GLU A 324 -13.26 -0.57 1.51
CA GLU A 324 -13.50 0.39 0.42
C GLU A 324 -12.41 1.47 0.45
N ILE A 325 -11.94 1.85 -0.75
CA ILE A 325 -10.91 2.86 -0.92
C ILE A 325 -11.55 4.13 -1.45
N CYS A 326 -11.62 5.16 -0.60
CA CYS A 326 -12.15 6.48 -0.92
C CYS A 326 -13.43 6.43 -1.75
N LEU A 327 -13.37 6.77 -3.05
CA LEU A 327 -14.54 6.92 -3.91
C LEU A 327 -15.38 5.64 -4.02
N ASP A 328 -14.78 4.45 -3.83
CA ASP A 328 -15.52 3.18 -3.70
C ASP A 328 -16.60 3.28 -2.62
N HIS A 329 -16.27 3.89 -1.49
CA HIS A 329 -17.19 4.06 -0.36
C HIS A 329 -18.34 5.01 -0.70
N ALA A 330 -18.10 6.06 -1.49
CA ALA A 330 -19.13 7.01 -1.91
C ALA A 330 -20.04 6.40 -2.97
N ALA A 331 -19.49 5.56 -3.85
CA ALA A 331 -20.23 4.73 -4.78
C ALA A 331 -21.00 3.60 -4.06
N GLY A 332 -20.60 3.25 -2.84
CA GLY A 332 -21.14 2.14 -2.06
C GLY A 332 -20.83 0.81 -2.71
N GLU A 333 -19.58 0.62 -3.12
CA GLU A 333 -19.21 -0.52 -3.95
C GLU A 333 -19.33 -1.85 -3.21
N ALA A 334 -18.93 -1.91 -1.93
CA ALA A 334 -19.16 -3.11 -1.12
C ALA A 334 -20.66 -3.43 -1.01
N LYS A 335 -21.51 -2.40 -0.94
CA LYS A 335 -22.96 -2.56 -0.93
C LYS A 335 -23.48 -3.06 -2.28
N ASN A 336 -23.03 -2.50 -3.38
CA ASN A 336 -23.42 -2.92 -4.73
C ASN A 336 -23.01 -4.36 -5.00
N ASN A 337 -21.80 -4.73 -4.58
CA ASN A 337 -21.25 -6.07 -4.68
C ASN A 337 -21.94 -7.10 -3.78
N PHE A 338 -22.58 -6.68 -2.68
CA PHE A 338 -23.40 -7.56 -1.84
C PHE A 338 -24.79 -7.82 -2.43
N MET A 339 -25.34 -6.86 -3.18
CA MET A 339 -26.71 -6.88 -3.69
C MET A 339 -26.78 -7.50 -5.09
N LYS A 340 -27.75 -8.40 -5.32
CA LYS A 340 -28.02 -8.95 -6.67
C LYS A 340 -28.61 -7.85 -7.58
N LYS A 341 -28.20 -7.83 -8.86
CA LYS A 341 -28.86 -6.98 -9.89
C LYS A 341 -30.35 -7.36 -9.97
N GLY A 342 -31.25 -6.41 -9.66
CA GLY A 342 -32.70 -6.64 -9.58
C GLY A 342 -33.24 -6.90 -8.17
N GLY A 343 -32.39 -6.82 -7.14
CA GLY A 343 -32.75 -7.03 -5.74
C GLY A 343 -32.38 -8.42 -5.20
N GLY A 344 -32.19 -8.51 -3.89
CA GLY A 344 -31.70 -9.72 -3.21
C GLY A 344 -30.21 -9.64 -2.84
N VAL A 345 -29.69 -10.69 -2.18
CA VAL A 345 -28.31 -10.79 -1.68
C VAL A 345 -27.57 -11.89 -2.45
N ILE A 346 -26.28 -11.71 -2.74
CA ILE A 346 -25.42 -12.77 -3.27
C ILE A 346 -25.20 -13.82 -2.18
N ASP A 347 -25.69 -15.05 -2.39
CA ASP A 347 -25.82 -16.04 -1.32
C ASP A 347 -24.46 -16.49 -0.74
N GLU A 348 -23.38 -16.34 -1.51
CA GLU A 348 -22.02 -16.64 -1.05
C GLU A 348 -21.40 -15.54 -0.15
N ILE A 349 -21.95 -14.32 -0.17
CA ILE A 349 -21.41 -13.18 0.57
C ILE A 349 -22.26 -12.95 1.82
N LYS A 350 -21.60 -12.92 2.97
CA LYS A 350 -22.24 -12.57 4.24
C LYS A 350 -21.89 -11.13 4.62
N PRO A 351 -22.77 -10.41 5.33
CA PRO A 351 -22.47 -9.06 5.82
C PRO A 351 -21.18 -9.04 6.65
N ALA A 352 -20.39 -7.97 6.49
CA ALA A 352 -19.15 -7.79 7.23
C ALA A 352 -19.43 -7.50 8.71
N GLN A 353 -18.60 -8.01 9.62
CA GLN A 353 -18.63 -7.60 11.04
C GLN A 353 -17.91 -6.26 11.21
N ILE A 354 -16.90 -6.00 10.37
CA ILE A 354 -16.07 -4.80 10.39
C ILE A 354 -15.92 -4.27 8.96
N SER A 355 -16.30 -3.02 8.72
CA SER A 355 -16.00 -2.32 7.45
C SER A 355 -14.79 -1.40 7.63
N LEU A 356 -13.87 -1.44 6.68
CA LEU A 356 -12.65 -0.64 6.66
C LEU A 356 -12.74 0.38 5.52
N VAL A 357 -12.55 1.65 5.83
CA VAL A 357 -12.51 2.73 4.83
C VAL A 357 -11.17 3.45 4.93
N SER A 358 -10.35 3.29 3.90
CA SER A 358 -9.10 4.04 3.72
C SER A 358 -9.34 5.12 2.68
N SER A 359 -9.23 6.40 3.04
CA SER A 359 -9.61 7.48 2.13
C SER A 359 -8.66 8.68 2.19
N ALA A 360 -8.84 9.61 1.25
CA ALA A 360 -8.20 10.92 1.25
C ALA A 360 -9.18 12.00 0.77
N GLY A 361 -10.05 12.45 1.66
CA GLY A 361 -11.01 13.52 1.44
C GLY A 361 -12.46 13.13 1.73
N MET A 362 -12.70 11.97 2.33
CA MET A 362 -14.05 11.41 2.47
C MET A 362 -14.50 11.27 3.92
N MET A 363 -15.78 10.98 4.08
CA MET A 363 -16.44 10.72 5.35
C MET A 363 -17.21 9.41 5.24
N ILE A 364 -17.53 8.81 6.38
CA ILE A 364 -18.41 7.63 6.43
C ILE A 364 -19.80 8.05 5.91
N MET A 365 -20.31 7.27 4.96
CA MET A 365 -21.66 7.39 4.41
C MET A 365 -22.49 6.19 4.85
N ASP A 366 -23.28 6.36 5.90
CA ASP A 366 -24.08 5.27 6.50
C ASP A 366 -24.97 4.54 5.48
N SER A 367 -25.45 5.24 4.45
CA SER A 367 -26.28 4.67 3.38
C SER A 367 -25.55 3.62 2.53
N ASN A 368 -24.22 3.61 2.57
CA ASN A 368 -23.37 2.81 1.70
C ASN A 368 -22.73 1.61 2.44
N LEU A 369 -22.96 1.47 3.74
CA LEU A 369 -22.44 0.37 4.54
C LEU A 369 -23.32 -0.89 4.44
N ILE A 370 -22.67 -2.06 4.39
CA ILE A 370 -23.31 -3.37 4.60
C ILE A 370 -22.58 -4.10 5.74
N LEU A 371 -23.23 -4.13 6.91
CA LEU A 371 -22.68 -4.70 8.12
C LEU A 371 -23.66 -5.70 8.73
N ALA A 372 -23.12 -6.69 9.45
CA ALA A 372 -23.88 -7.55 10.36
C ALA A 372 -24.51 -6.70 11.49
N ASP A 373 -25.50 -7.26 12.20
CA ASP A 373 -26.06 -6.57 13.36
C ASP A 373 -24.96 -6.25 14.37
N LYS A 374 -24.92 -4.99 14.84
CA LYS A 374 -23.87 -4.43 15.71
C LYS A 374 -22.47 -4.35 15.08
N GLY A 375 -22.35 -4.52 13.77
CA GLY A 375 -21.10 -4.33 13.06
C GLY A 375 -20.53 -2.91 13.24
N VAL A 376 -19.23 -2.78 12.97
CA VAL A 376 -18.49 -1.53 13.16
C VAL A 376 -17.86 -1.09 11.85
N VAL A 377 -17.66 0.22 11.69
CA VAL A 377 -16.87 0.79 10.61
C VAL A 377 -15.69 1.55 11.20
N TYR A 378 -14.51 1.35 10.60
CA TYR A 378 -13.28 2.04 10.91
C TYR A 378 -12.83 2.83 9.69
N HIS A 379 -12.52 4.10 9.90
CA HIS A 379 -12.23 5.03 8.82
C HIS A 379 -10.97 5.85 9.13
N GLN A 380 -10.05 5.85 8.17
CA GLN A 380 -8.86 6.68 8.19
C GLN A 380 -8.79 7.52 6.92
N ASP A 381 -8.86 8.83 7.09
CA ASP A 381 -8.83 9.84 6.05
C ASP A 381 -7.49 10.58 6.05
N GLY A 382 -6.86 10.68 4.88
CA GLY A 382 -5.57 11.34 4.70
C GLY A 382 -5.68 12.85 4.56
N LEU A 383 -6.59 13.35 3.72
CA LEU A 383 -6.61 14.76 3.33
C LEU A 383 -6.96 15.70 4.48
N TYR A 384 -7.94 15.32 5.30
CA TYR A 384 -8.32 16.08 6.49
C TYR A 384 -7.70 15.50 7.75
N ASN A 385 -6.81 14.50 7.61
CA ASN A 385 -6.22 13.72 8.70
C ASN A 385 -7.32 13.25 9.67
N ARG A 386 -8.50 12.84 9.20
CA ARG A 386 -9.60 12.44 10.09
C ARG A 386 -9.50 10.96 10.41
N THR A 387 -9.59 10.63 11.69
CA THR A 387 -9.70 9.25 12.14
C THR A 387 -11.01 9.10 12.88
N SER A 388 -11.83 8.14 12.49
CA SER A 388 -13.13 7.94 13.10
C SER A 388 -13.50 6.46 13.12
N ASN A 389 -14.20 6.04 14.18
CA ASN A 389 -14.95 4.80 14.19
C ASN A 389 -16.43 5.09 14.43
N ALA A 390 -17.30 4.23 13.91
CA ALA A 390 -18.72 4.27 14.24
C ALA A 390 -19.23 2.85 14.49
N LYS A 391 -19.97 2.68 15.58
CA LYS A 391 -20.73 1.45 15.82
C LYS A 391 -22.09 1.62 15.17
N VAL A 392 -22.38 0.81 14.15
CA VAL A 392 -23.72 0.78 13.57
C VAL A 392 -24.60 -0.04 14.52
N ARG A 393 -25.22 0.65 15.49
CA ARG A 393 -26.29 0.06 16.30
C ARG A 393 -27.49 -0.14 15.37
N SER A 394 -28.16 -1.28 15.49
CA SER A 394 -29.48 -1.57 14.90
C SER A 394 -30.25 -0.28 14.62
N PHE A 395 -30.35 0.09 13.35
CA PHE A 395 -30.71 1.40 12.81
C PHE A 395 -31.62 2.27 13.72
N LYS A 396 -31.01 2.99 14.66
CA LYS A 396 -31.59 4.15 15.36
C LYS A 396 -30.44 5.10 15.73
N PRO A 397 -30.41 6.33 15.19
CA PRO A 397 -29.28 7.23 15.41
C PRO A 397 -29.27 7.72 16.86
N THR A 398 -28.11 7.65 17.51
CA THR A 398 -27.84 8.48 18.70
C THR A 398 -26.38 8.90 18.68
N GLN A 399 -26.15 10.21 18.58
CA GLN A 399 -24.85 10.85 18.64
C GLN A 399 -24.32 10.85 20.08
N THR A 400 -23.14 10.27 20.30
CA THR A 400 -21.95 10.89 20.93
C THR A 400 -20.90 9.80 21.16
N ILE A 401 -19.71 9.97 20.58
CA ILE A 401 -18.54 9.12 20.85
C ILE A 401 -17.53 9.97 21.61
N ASN A 402 -17.14 9.51 22.80
CA ASN A 402 -16.03 10.09 23.57
C ASN A 402 -14.71 9.62 22.95
N GLU A 403 -14.09 10.45 22.12
CA GLU A 403 -12.71 10.23 21.66
C GLU A 403 -11.73 10.57 22.79
N LYS A 404 -10.86 9.64 23.17
CA LYS A 404 -9.63 9.96 23.91
C LYS A 404 -8.53 10.25 22.89
N LYS A 405 -8.30 11.54 22.61
CA LYS A 405 -7.19 11.97 21.73
C LYS A 405 -5.87 11.89 22.49
N HIS A 406 -4.90 11.19 21.92
CA HIS A 406 -3.50 11.27 22.32
C HIS A 406 -2.75 12.00 21.21
N ASP A 407 -2.46 13.29 21.42
CA ASP A 407 -1.74 14.10 20.44
C ASP A 407 -0.23 13.83 20.51
N MET A 408 0.40 13.60 19.36
CA MET A 408 1.85 13.54 19.21
C MET A 408 2.32 14.65 18.26
N LEU A 409 3.23 15.49 18.73
CA LEU A 409 3.96 16.47 17.91
C LEU A 409 5.40 15.97 17.73
N LEU A 410 5.84 15.81 16.49
CA LEU A 410 7.25 15.59 16.15
C LEU A 410 8.04 16.88 16.36
N ASP A 411 9.15 16.82 17.11
CA ASP A 411 10.10 17.94 17.18
C ASP A 411 11.10 17.90 16.02
N ALA A 412 11.71 19.06 15.74
CA ALA A 412 12.60 19.31 14.61
C ALA A 412 13.94 18.51 14.60
N THR A 413 14.18 17.60 15.55
CA THR A 413 15.50 16.96 15.78
C THR A 413 15.55 15.44 15.75
N ARG A 414 14.49 14.73 15.34
CA ARG A 414 14.50 13.26 15.05
C ARG A 414 15.02 12.36 16.20
N SER A 415 14.64 12.58 17.46
CA SER A 415 14.87 11.59 18.54
C SER A 415 13.76 11.57 19.63
N LEU A 416 13.59 10.40 20.25
CA LEU A 416 12.43 9.89 21.01
C LEU A 416 12.07 10.61 22.34
N PHE A 417 10.78 10.97 22.46
CA PHE A 417 9.88 11.21 23.63
C PHE A 417 10.19 12.20 24.79
N LYS A 418 9.19 13.05 25.12
CA LYS A 418 8.59 13.14 26.49
C LYS A 418 7.14 13.68 26.47
N ILE A 419 6.22 12.96 27.12
CA ILE A 419 4.79 13.31 27.26
C ILE A 419 4.54 14.15 28.53
N ARG A 420 3.71 15.20 28.42
CA ARG A 420 2.90 15.75 29.53
C ARG A 420 1.54 16.16 28.98
N GLY A 421 0.46 15.66 29.60
CA GLY A 421 -0.90 16.14 29.34
C GLY A 421 -1.17 17.48 30.04
N VAL A 422 -2.24 18.17 29.62
CA VAL A 422 -3.28 18.86 30.44
C VAL A 422 -4.09 19.85 29.56
N GLU A 423 -5.34 20.05 30.00
CA GLU A 423 -6.46 20.88 29.53
C GLU A 423 -6.17 22.33 29.12
N VAL A 424 -7.16 22.88 28.40
CA VAL A 424 -7.15 24.05 27.54
C VAL A 424 -7.37 25.38 28.30
N GLU A 425 -6.27 26.13 28.47
CA GLU A 425 -6.13 27.59 28.25
C GLU A 425 -4.62 27.84 28.06
N LYS A 426 -4.15 28.21 26.86
CA LYS A 426 -2.70 28.20 26.54
C LYS A 426 -2.09 29.59 26.36
N GLU A 427 -1.07 29.88 27.17
CA GLU A 427 0.00 30.80 26.83
C GLU A 427 0.90 30.13 25.78
N VAL A 428 1.13 30.79 24.64
CA VAL A 428 2.04 30.27 23.60
C VAL A 428 3.40 30.94 23.75
N TYR A 429 4.46 30.13 23.74
CA TYR A 429 5.84 30.60 23.73
C TYR A 429 6.32 30.71 22.30
N LEU A 430 6.77 31.90 21.90
CA LEU A 430 7.38 32.12 20.59
C LEU A 430 8.88 31.79 20.64
N TRP A 431 9.45 31.48 19.47
CA TRP A 431 10.87 31.24 19.32
C TRP A 431 11.65 32.50 19.76
N GLY A 432 12.31 32.43 20.93
CA GLY A 432 12.89 33.59 21.64
C GLY A 432 12.49 33.71 23.12
N GLY A 433 11.54 32.91 23.62
CA GLY A 433 11.17 32.87 25.05
C GLY A 433 10.12 33.89 25.49
N GLU A 434 9.58 34.68 24.56
CA GLU A 434 8.47 35.59 24.84
C GLU A 434 7.13 34.85 24.95
N LYS A 435 6.33 35.25 25.94
CA LYS A 435 4.97 34.74 26.19
C LYS A 435 3.95 35.62 25.48
N LYS A 436 3.05 35.04 24.69
CA LYS A 436 1.90 35.76 24.12
C LYS A 436 0.60 35.01 24.33
N ARG A 437 -0.43 35.75 24.72
CA ARG A 437 -1.82 35.27 24.82
C ARG A 437 -2.48 35.52 23.46
N VAL A 438 -2.94 34.47 22.80
CA VAL A 438 -3.39 34.55 21.40
C VAL A 438 -4.90 34.33 21.33
N LYS A 439 -5.61 35.19 20.57
CA LYS A 439 -7.05 35.06 20.26
C LYS A 439 -7.27 34.23 18.99
N ASP A 440 -8.46 33.63 18.88
CA ASP A 440 -8.93 32.58 17.94
C ASP A 440 -8.56 32.67 16.45
N GLU A 441 -8.11 33.81 15.92
CA GLU A 441 -7.73 33.90 14.50
C GLU A 441 -6.39 33.22 14.17
N LEU A 442 -5.51 33.00 15.16
CA LEU A 442 -4.28 32.21 14.98
C LEU A 442 -4.54 30.69 15.00
N PHE A 443 -5.72 30.26 15.48
CA PHE A 443 -6.06 28.84 15.57
C PHE A 443 -6.22 28.20 14.19
N SER A 444 -6.59 28.92 13.14
CA SER A 444 -6.67 28.35 11.78
C SER A 444 -5.29 27.92 11.27
N THR A 445 -4.24 28.71 11.53
CA THR A 445 -2.86 28.39 11.13
C THR A 445 -2.24 27.31 12.03
N PHE A 446 -2.58 27.29 13.32
CA PHE A 446 -2.08 26.26 14.25
C PHE A 446 -2.81 24.91 14.10
N ALA A 447 -4.13 24.92 13.93
CA ALA A 447 -4.91 23.72 13.63
C ALA A 447 -4.46 23.09 12.29
N TYR A 448 -4.01 23.90 11.33
CA TYR A 448 -3.46 23.39 10.07
C TYR A 448 -2.05 22.81 10.21
N LYS A 449 -1.19 23.33 11.10
CA LYS A 449 0.12 22.69 11.36
C LYS A 449 -0.01 21.36 12.09
N GLU A 450 -1.05 21.19 12.92
CA GLU A 450 -1.34 19.92 13.59
C GLU A 450 -1.84 18.83 12.63
N THR A 451 -2.45 19.18 11.49
CA THR A 451 -2.96 18.16 10.54
C THR A 451 -1.87 17.53 9.67
N VAL A 452 -0.67 18.13 9.57
CA VAL A 452 0.40 17.62 8.68
C VAL A 452 1.25 16.53 9.35
N LEU A 453 1.39 16.56 10.68
CA LEU A 453 2.27 15.61 11.36
C LEU A 453 1.63 14.21 11.45
N PRO A 454 2.43 13.15 11.23
CA PRO A 454 2.00 11.77 11.48
C PRO A 454 1.56 11.59 12.93
N ARG A 455 0.40 10.95 13.14
CA ARG A 455 -0.18 10.66 14.45
C ARG A 455 -0.81 9.27 14.47
N VAL A 456 -0.87 8.65 15.65
CA VAL A 456 -1.55 7.38 15.85
C VAL A 456 -2.68 7.59 16.85
N SER A 457 -3.91 7.30 16.42
CA SER A 457 -5.10 7.36 17.26
C SER A 457 -5.49 5.96 17.69
N VAL A 458 -5.57 5.72 19.00
CA VAL A 458 -5.99 4.44 19.57
C VAL A 458 -7.36 4.58 20.20
N PHE A 459 -8.33 3.82 19.69
CA PHE A 459 -9.71 3.89 20.15
C PHE A 459 -9.98 2.87 21.25
N GLU A 460 -11.08 3.06 21.98
CA GLU A 460 -11.58 2.06 22.90
C GLU A 460 -12.03 0.79 22.14
N LYS A 461 -11.98 -0.35 22.82
CA LYS A 461 -12.40 -1.63 22.26
C LYS A 461 -13.90 -1.64 21.98
N VAL A 462 -14.29 -2.37 20.94
CA VAL A 462 -15.69 -2.57 20.59
C VAL A 462 -15.94 -4.06 20.39
N ASP A 463 -17.01 -4.58 20.98
CA ASP A 463 -17.40 -5.98 20.79
C ASP A 463 -17.61 -6.29 19.30
N ILE A 464 -17.05 -7.41 18.85
CA ILE A 464 -17.28 -7.93 17.50
C ILE A 464 -18.63 -8.63 17.51
N ALA A 465 -19.44 -8.40 16.47
CA ALA A 465 -20.72 -9.07 16.32
C ALA A 465 -20.55 -10.59 16.28
N GLU A 466 -21.42 -11.34 16.96
CA GLU A 466 -21.40 -12.80 16.92
C GLU A 466 -21.73 -13.32 15.49
N LEU A 467 -21.11 -14.44 15.09
CA LEU A 467 -21.18 -14.98 13.73
C LEU A 467 -22.51 -15.63 13.37
#